data_AF-A0A8X8FZV0-F1
#
_entry.id   AF-A0A8X8FZV0-F1
#
_cell.length_a   1.000
_cell.length_b   1.000
_cell.length_c   1.000
_cell.angle_alpha   90.00
_cell.angle_beta   90.00
_cell.angle_gamma   90.00
#
_symmetry.space_group_name_H-M   'P 1'
#
loop_
_entity.id
_entity.type
_entity.pdbx_description
1 polymer ?
#
loop_
_entity_poly.entity_id
_entity_poly.type
_entity_poly.pdbx_seq_one_letter_code
_entity_poly.pdbx_strand_id
1 'polypeptide(L)'
;MVIYRGAGFFTLLTPIVAVLLLLWLYPDPSVAKGNITLAQFLLGCGIGAAINVVLGFVLNRGVRPEGVPARHHFFYLPMQWPSLAIVLACAVVAVLR
;
A
#
# COMPACT_ATOMS: atom_id res chain seq x y z
N MET A 1 -21.71 -17.80 3.27
CA MET A 1 -20.77 -16.72 3.65
C MET A 1 -19.58 -16.78 2.72
N VAL A 2 -19.53 -15.90 1.71
CA VAL A 2 -18.32 -15.76 0.88
C VAL A 2 -17.41 -14.81 1.64
N ILE A 3 -16.40 -15.35 2.31
CA ILE A 3 -15.24 -14.55 2.68
C ILE A 3 -14.71 -14.06 1.33
N TYR A 4 -14.87 -12.77 1.05
CA TYR A 4 -14.17 -12.16 -0.08
C TYR A 4 -12.69 -12.38 0.25
N ARG A 5 -12.02 -13.31 -0.44
CA ARG A 5 -10.59 -13.67 -0.25
C ARG A 5 -9.70 -12.95 -1.27
N GLY A 6 -10.30 -12.33 -2.29
CA GLY A 6 -9.59 -11.71 -3.41
C GLY A 6 -8.86 -10.41 -3.10
N ALA A 7 -9.22 -9.66 -2.05
CA ALA A 7 -8.60 -8.36 -1.78
C ALA A 7 -7.30 -8.36 -0.95
N GLY A 8 -6.81 -9.53 -0.55
CA GLY A 8 -5.42 -9.69 -0.10
C GLY A 8 -4.43 -9.61 -1.28
N PHE A 9 -4.87 -9.96 -2.49
CA PHE A 9 -4.12 -9.65 -3.70
C PHE A 9 -4.12 -8.15 -3.99
N PHE A 10 -5.24 -7.45 -3.75
CA PHE A 10 -5.32 -6.01 -3.96
C PHE A 10 -4.34 -5.22 -3.08
N THR A 11 -4.07 -5.65 -1.85
CA THR A 11 -3.07 -5.00 -1.00
C THR A 11 -1.63 -5.10 -1.53
N LEU A 12 -1.33 -6.11 -2.35
CA LEU A 12 -0.04 -6.23 -3.05
C LEU A 12 -0.07 -5.54 -4.42
N LEU A 13 -1.24 -5.51 -5.06
CA LEU A 13 -1.43 -4.90 -6.37
C LEU A 13 -1.18 -3.39 -6.35
N THR A 14 -1.65 -2.67 -5.33
CA THR A 14 -1.46 -1.21 -5.21
C THR A 14 0.01 -0.81 -5.15
N PRO A 15 0.86 -1.42 -4.30
CA PRO A 15 2.31 -1.22 -4.35
C PRO A 15 2.94 -1.54 -5.70
N ILE A 16 2.56 -2.65 -6.34
CA ILE A 16 3.08 -3.04 -7.65
C ILE A 16 2.73 -1.99 -8.70
N VAL A 17 1.47 -1.58 -8.77
CA VAL A 17 1.00 -0.55 -9.70
C VAL A 17 1.69 0.78 -9.45
N ALA A 18 1.86 1.19 -8.18
CA ALA A 18 2.57 2.43 -7.85
C ALA A 18 4.03 2.41 -8.32
N VAL A 19 4.75 1.30 -8.12
CA VAL A 19 6.12 1.12 -8.62
C VAL A 19 6.17 1.17 -10.16
N LEU A 20 5.26 0.48 -10.84
CA LEU A 20 5.18 0.47 -12.30
C LEU A 20 4.85 1.86 -12.87
N LEU A 21 3.97 2.61 -12.22
CA LEU A 21 3.65 3.99 -12.59
C LEU A 21 4.84 4.92 -12.39
N LEU A 22 5.61 4.76 -11.30
CA LEU A 22 6.85 5.54 -11.11
C LEU A 22 7.88 5.23 -12.18
N LEU A 23 8.08 3.96 -12.52
CA LEU A 23 8.98 3.54 -13.61
C LEU A 23 8.59 4.12 -14.96
N TRP A 24 7.28 4.24 -15.23
CA TRP A 24 6.78 4.75 -16.50
C TRP A 24 6.76 6.27 -16.59
N LEU A 25 6.27 6.95 -15.55
CA LEU A 25 6.02 8.40 -15.54
C LEU A 25 7.25 9.20 -15.07
N TYR A 26 8.04 8.63 -14.16
CA TYR A 26 9.17 9.31 -13.53
C TYR A 26 10.42 8.41 -13.48
N PRO A 27 10.92 7.89 -14.61
CA PRO A 27 12.10 7.04 -14.61
C PRO A 27 13.31 7.78 -14.02
N ASP A 28 14.03 7.14 -13.09
CA ASP A 28 15.21 7.73 -12.48
C ASP A 28 16.36 7.83 -13.51
N PRO A 29 16.86 9.05 -13.81
CA PRO A 29 17.91 9.24 -14.80
C PRO A 29 19.27 8.67 -14.36
N SER A 30 19.45 8.33 -13.08
CA SER A 30 20.71 7.78 -12.57
C SER A 30 20.92 6.29 -12.90
N VAL A 31 19.94 5.62 -13.48
CA VAL A 31 19.99 4.19 -13.83
C VAL A 31 19.61 3.95 -15.29
N ALA A 32 20.05 2.81 -15.83
CA ALA A 32 19.68 2.41 -17.19
C ALA A 32 18.15 2.26 -17.33
N LYS A 33 17.64 2.55 -18.52
CA LYS A 33 16.19 2.50 -18.81
C LYS A 33 15.62 1.11 -18.51
N GLY A 34 14.58 1.06 -17.69
CA GLY A 34 13.95 -0.18 -17.23
C GLY A 34 14.45 -0.66 -15.87
N ASN A 35 15.54 -0.10 -15.34
CA ASN A 35 15.97 -0.32 -13.97
C ASN A 35 15.31 0.69 -13.02
N ILE A 36 15.34 0.38 -11.73
CA ILE A 36 14.82 1.23 -10.66
C ILE A 36 15.86 1.35 -9.55
N THR A 37 16.02 2.53 -8.97
CA THR A 37 16.83 2.69 -7.76
C THR A 37 16.09 2.14 -6.54
N LEU A 38 16.84 1.75 -5.51
CA LEU A 38 16.23 1.30 -4.26
C LEU A 38 15.33 2.40 -3.66
N ALA A 39 15.76 3.66 -3.71
CA ALA A 39 14.98 4.79 -3.22
C ALA A 39 13.65 4.93 -3.98
N GLN A 40 13.68 4.88 -5.31
CA GLN A 40 12.46 4.96 -6.14
C GLN A 40 11.53 3.75 -5.93
N PHE A 41 12.08 2.55 -5.75
CA PHE A 41 11.29 1.35 -5.43
C PHE A 41 10.59 1.50 -4.07
N LEU A 42 11.33 1.89 -3.03
CA LEU A 42 10.78 2.10 -1.69
C LEU A 42 9.73 3.20 -1.68
N LEU A 43 9.92 4.26 -2.47
CA LEU A 43 8.92 5.32 -2.66
C LEU A 43 7.62 4.75 -3.26
N GLY A 44 7.72 3.94 -4.32
CA GLY A 44 6.54 3.30 -4.95
C GLY A 44 5.80 2.37 -3.99
N CYS A 45 6.54 1.53 -3.26
CA CYS A 45 5.97 0.68 -2.20
C CYS A 45 5.28 1.52 -1.11
N GLY A 46 5.91 2.60 -0.67
CA GLY A 46 5.36 3.53 0.32
C GLY A 46 4.07 4.19 -0.15
N ILE A 47 4.04 4.69 -1.41
CA ILE A 47 2.84 5.28 -2.00
C ILE A 47 1.69 4.26 -2.06
N GLY A 48 1.94 3.06 -2.60
CA GLY A 48 0.90 2.03 -2.70
C GLY A 48 0.36 1.57 -1.35
N ALA A 49 1.24 1.44 -0.36
CA ALA A 49 0.82 1.09 1.00
C ALA A 49 0.08 2.25 1.71
N ALA A 50 0.44 3.51 1.46
CA ALA A 50 -0.31 4.67 1.95
C ALA A 50 -1.74 4.71 1.38
N ILE A 51 -1.89 4.44 0.08
CA ILE A 51 -3.20 4.34 -0.58
C ILE A 51 -4.05 3.25 0.09
N ASN A 52 -3.47 2.08 0.39
CA ASN A 52 -4.17 1.01 1.09
C ASN A 52 -4.63 1.42 2.49
N VAL A 53 -3.79 2.12 3.26
CA VAL A 53 -4.18 2.61 4.59
C VAL A 53 -5.37 3.55 4.49
N VAL A 54 -5.32 4.54 3.58
CA VAL A 54 -6.39 5.51 3.38
C VAL A 54 -7.69 4.84 2.93
N LEU A 55 -7.61 3.97 1.91
CA LEU A 55 -8.78 3.23 1.43
C LEU A 55 -9.39 2.40 2.55
N GLY A 56 -8.58 1.73 3.36
CA GLY A 56 -9.10 0.96 4.47
C GLY A 56 -9.71 1.78 5.59
N PHE A 57 -9.18 2.96 5.87
CA PHE A 57 -9.80 3.88 6.81
C PHE A 57 -11.17 4.34 6.31
N VAL A 58 -11.27 4.72 5.03
CA VAL A 58 -12.53 5.16 4.40
C VAL A 58 -13.56 4.02 4.36
N LEU A 59 -13.14 2.82 3.93
CA LEU A 59 -14.02 1.67 3.76
C LEU A 59 -14.49 1.05 5.10
N ASN A 60 -13.77 1.29 6.21
CA ASN A 60 -14.15 0.80 7.54
C ASN A 60 -14.71 1.87 8.49
N ARG A 61 -15.01 3.07 7.99
CA ARG A 61 -15.47 4.19 8.83
C ARG A 61 -16.88 4.02 9.44
N GLY A 62 -17.59 2.93 9.13
CA GLY A 62 -18.96 2.69 9.59
C GLY A 62 -19.04 2.05 10.98
N VAL A 63 -19.90 2.59 11.85
CA VAL A 63 -20.25 1.97 13.14
C VAL A 63 -20.82 0.58 12.87
N ARG A 64 -20.26 -0.42 13.54
CA ARG A 64 -20.65 -1.82 13.37
C ARG A 64 -21.30 -2.36 14.63
N PRO A 65 -22.50 -2.95 14.53
CA PRO A 65 -23.07 -3.73 15.62
C PRO A 65 -22.13 -4.88 15.97
N GLU A 66 -22.01 -5.18 17.27
CA GLU A 66 -21.24 -6.32 17.76
C GLU A 66 -21.71 -7.63 17.09
N GLY A 67 -20.77 -8.50 16.72
CA GLY A 67 -21.05 -9.79 16.08
C GLY A 67 -21.29 -9.74 14.56
N VAL A 68 -21.38 -8.55 13.93
CA VAL A 68 -21.48 -8.46 12.47
C VAL A 68 -20.08 -8.58 11.85
N PRO A 69 -19.78 -9.58 10.98
CA PRO A 69 -18.47 -9.74 10.36
C PRO A 69 -18.13 -8.61 9.38
N ALA A 70 -16.85 -8.22 9.29
CA ALA A 70 -16.38 -7.13 8.42
C ALA A 70 -16.85 -7.32 6.96
N ARG A 71 -17.62 -6.37 6.42
CA ARG A 71 -18.02 -6.35 5.00
C ARG A 71 -16.76 -6.36 4.13
N HIS A 72 -15.69 -5.75 4.63
CA HIS A 72 -14.36 -5.75 4.04
C HIS A 72 -13.34 -6.12 5.12
N HIS A 73 -13.00 -7.41 5.23
CA HIS A 73 -11.97 -7.90 6.17
C HIS A 73 -10.55 -7.37 5.87
N PHE A 74 -10.35 -6.76 4.71
CA PHE A 74 -9.03 -6.43 4.14
C PHE A 74 -8.30 -5.27 4.79
N PHE A 75 -9.01 -4.55 5.64
CA PHE A 75 -8.56 -3.31 6.25
C PHE A 75 -8.98 -3.27 7.72
N TYR A 76 -9.00 -4.45 8.33
CA TYR A 76 -9.17 -4.55 9.77
C TYR A 76 -8.03 -3.76 10.42
N LEU A 77 -8.38 -2.65 11.08
CA LEU A 77 -7.45 -1.65 11.63
C LEU A 77 -6.18 -2.22 12.29
N PRO A 78 -6.25 -3.31 13.10
CA PRO A 78 -5.06 -3.96 13.66
C PRO A 78 -3.98 -4.38 12.65
N MET A 79 -4.37 -4.84 11.45
CA MET A 79 -3.43 -5.23 10.39
C MET A 79 -2.92 -4.05 9.54
N GLN A 80 -3.56 -2.88 9.62
CA GLN A 80 -3.11 -1.69 8.89
C GLN A 80 -1.93 -0.98 9.58
N TRP A 81 -1.78 -1.12 10.89
CA TRP A 81 -0.68 -0.53 11.66
C TRP A 81 0.71 -1.01 11.20
N PRO A 82 0.95 -2.32 10.98
CA PRO A 82 2.20 -2.79 10.38
C PRO A 82 2.45 -2.17 8.99
N SER A 83 1.41 -2.06 8.15
CA SER A 83 1.55 -1.44 6.83
C SER A 83 1.91 0.04 6.93
N LEU A 84 1.30 0.78 7.85
CA LEU A 84 1.62 2.19 8.10
C LEU A 84 3.07 2.34 8.62
N ALA A 85 3.51 1.45 9.52
CA ALA A 85 4.89 1.45 10.00
C ALA A 85 5.90 1.22 8.86
N ILE A 86 5.60 0.30 7.94
CA ILE A 86 6.43 0.07 6.75
C ILE A 86 6.42 1.30 5.83
N VAL A 87 5.27 1.94 5.59
CA VAL A 87 5.19 3.19 4.81
C VAL A 87 6.11 4.25 5.40
N LEU A 88 6.03 4.46 6.72
CA LEU A 88 6.87 5.43 7.41
C LEU A 88 8.36 5.08 7.28
N ALA A 89 8.73 3.81 7.47
CA ALA A 89 10.10 3.36 7.29
C ALA A 89 10.61 3.57 5.86
N CYS A 90 9.81 3.21 4.84
CA CYS A 90 10.13 3.43 3.43
C CYS A 90 10.30 4.92 3.11
N ALA A 91 9.40 5.77 3.61
CA ALA A 91 9.48 7.22 3.42
C ALA A 91 10.74 7.82 4.08
N VAL A 92 11.05 7.40 5.31
CA VAL A 92 12.26 7.83 6.02
C VAL A 92 13.52 7.42 5.26
N VAL A 93 13.60 6.16 4.83
CA VAL A 93 14.76 5.67 4.06
C VAL A 93 14.88 6.40 2.73
N ALA A 94 13.78 6.66 2.02
CA ALA A 94 13.79 7.37 0.75
C ALA A 94 14.18 8.85 0.88
N VAL A 95 13.91 9.50 2.01
CA VAL A 95 14.27 10.91 2.25
C VAL A 95 15.71 11.06 2.76
N LEU A 96 16.21 10.08 3.53
CA LEU A 96 17.54 10.15 4.15
C LEU A 96 18.68 9.58 3.29
N ARG A 97 18.37 8.99 2.13
CA ARG A 97 19.34 8.41 1.17
C ARG A 97 19.37 9.24 -0.09
#